data_AF-A0A3C0QC25-F1
#
_entry.id   AF-A0A3C0QC25-F1
#
_cell.length_a   1.000
_cell.length_b   1.000
_cell.length_c   1.000
_cell.angle_alpha   90.00
_cell.angle_beta   90.00
_cell.angle_gamma   90.00
#
_symmetry.space_group_name_H-M   'P 1'
#
loop_
_entity.id
_entity.type
_entity.pdbx_description
1 polymer ?
#
loop_
_entity_poly.entity_id
_entity_poly.type
_entity_poly.pdbx_seq_one_letter_code
_entity_poly.pdbx_strand_id
1 'polypeptide(L)'
;MVVNLLDDWGIGAADQVSILGLPDGTRTRMLRRFQDDTPLPDDPVVMKHVEHLLGIAEALRTTFPRNASIGLIWLKQPCRRLRRRRPMDILVEDGLSGLITVRTHLDCSFAWRETERKD
;
A
#
# COMPACT_ATOMS: atom_id res chain seq x y z
N MET A 1 -2.58 -10.92 7.01
CA MET A 1 -1.79 -10.92 5.76
C MET A 1 -2.03 -9.63 5.00
N VAL A 2 -1.12 -9.24 4.09
CA VAL A 2 -1.26 -7.98 3.31
C VAL A 2 -2.51 -7.97 2.42
N VAL A 3 -3.00 -9.12 1.96
CA VAL A 3 -4.24 -9.18 1.16
C VAL A 3 -5.45 -8.76 2.00
N ASN A 4 -5.57 -9.23 3.25
CA ASN A 4 -6.65 -8.83 4.16
C ASN A 4 -6.59 -7.32 4.48
N LEU A 5 -5.39 -6.74 4.58
CA LEU A 5 -5.21 -5.31 4.76
C LEU A 5 -5.81 -4.52 3.58
N LEU A 6 -5.60 -4.99 2.35
CA LEU A 6 -6.15 -4.36 1.15
C LEU A 6 -7.67 -4.51 1.09
N ASP A 7 -8.22 -5.64 1.53
CA ASP A 7 -9.66 -5.84 1.70
C ASP A 7 -10.25 -4.86 2.74
N ASP A 8 -9.60 -4.69 3.89
CA ASP A 8 -10.00 -3.74 4.93
C ASP A 8 -9.96 -2.29 4.43
N TRP A 9 -9.04 -1.98 3.51
CA TRP A 9 -9.00 -0.70 2.83
C TRP A 9 -10.11 -0.53 1.78
N GLY A 10 -10.77 -1.63 1.39
CA GLY A 10 -11.82 -1.67 0.39
C GLY A 10 -11.28 -1.59 -1.04
N ILE A 11 -10.05 -2.06 -1.27
CA ILE A 11 -9.43 -2.09 -2.59
C ILE A 11 -9.98 -3.30 -3.36
N GLY A 12 -10.47 -3.08 -4.58
CA GLY A 12 -11.05 -4.14 -5.39
C GLY A 12 -10.03 -5.16 -5.87
N ALA A 13 -10.47 -6.39 -6.15
CA ALA A 13 -9.57 -7.50 -6.48
C ALA A 13 -8.64 -7.22 -7.70
N ALA A 14 -9.10 -6.50 -8.72
CA ALA A 14 -8.24 -6.14 -9.85
C ALA A 14 -7.10 -5.19 -9.42
N ASP A 15 -7.44 -4.17 -8.64
CA ASP A 15 -6.48 -3.20 -8.11
C ASP A 15 -5.53 -3.85 -7.09
N GLN A 16 -5.97 -4.87 -6.36
CA GLN A 16 -5.11 -5.65 -5.47
C GLN A 16 -4.01 -6.39 -6.25
N VAL A 17 -4.32 -6.93 -7.43
CA VAL A 17 -3.30 -7.56 -8.28
C VAL A 17 -2.23 -6.53 -8.67
N SER A 18 -2.67 -5.35 -9.10
CA SER A 18 -1.78 -4.25 -9.51
C SER A 18 -0.94 -3.71 -8.34
N ILE A 19 -1.56 -3.41 -7.19
CA ILE A 19 -0.88 -2.82 -6.03
C ILE A 19 0.11 -3.78 -5.36
N LEU A 20 -0.14 -5.09 -5.44
CA LEU A 20 0.79 -6.11 -4.95
C LEU A 20 1.97 -6.36 -5.90
N GLY A 21 1.94 -5.81 -7.11
CA GLY A 21 2.96 -6.06 -8.12
C GLY A 21 2.98 -7.51 -8.60
N LEU A 22 1.82 -8.19 -8.58
CA LEU A 22 1.72 -9.58 -9.03
C LEU A 22 1.94 -9.66 -10.55
N PRO A 23 2.49 -10.77 -11.08
CA PRO A 23 2.76 -10.93 -12.49
C PRO A 23 1.54 -10.67 -13.39
N ASP A 24 1.77 -10.10 -14.57
CA ASP A 24 0.72 -9.87 -15.57
C ASP A 24 -0.06 -11.15 -15.89
N GLY A 25 -1.38 -11.02 -15.98
CA GLY A 25 -2.29 -12.16 -16.19
C GLY A 25 -2.61 -12.97 -14.94
N THR A 26 -2.12 -12.54 -13.76
CA THR A 26 -2.58 -13.09 -12.48
C THR A 26 -4.08 -12.91 -12.35
N ARG A 27 -4.80 -14.04 -12.26
CA ARG A 27 -6.26 -14.04 -12.18
C ARG A 27 -6.69 -13.65 -10.77
N THR A 28 -7.63 -12.73 -10.63
CA THR A 28 -8.14 -12.22 -9.34
C THR A 28 -8.54 -13.32 -8.34
N ARG A 29 -9.06 -14.47 -8.82
CA ARG A 29 -9.37 -15.62 -7.95
C ARG A 29 -8.17 -16.20 -7.18
N MET A 30 -6.94 -15.92 -7.62
CA MET A 30 -5.73 -16.32 -6.92
C MET A 30 -5.54 -15.56 -5.60
N LEU A 31 -6.10 -14.36 -5.47
CA LEU A 31 -6.03 -13.57 -4.24
C LEU A 31 -6.63 -14.31 -3.05
N ARG A 32 -7.76 -15.01 -3.25
CA ARG A 32 -8.37 -15.83 -2.20
C ARG A 32 -7.44 -16.95 -1.73
N ARG A 33 -6.70 -17.57 -2.66
CA ARG A 33 -5.71 -18.60 -2.29
C ARG A 33 -4.57 -18.02 -1.45
N PHE A 34 -4.18 -16.77 -1.72
CA PHE A 34 -3.18 -16.07 -0.91
C PHE A 34 -3.68 -15.66 0.47
N GLN A 35 -4.99 -15.60 0.71
CA GLN A 35 -5.55 -15.36 2.04
C GLN A 35 -5.61 -16.63 2.89
N ASP A 36 -5.80 -17.78 2.22
CA ASP A 36 -6.03 -19.07 2.87
C ASP A 36 -4.69 -19.78 3.15
N ASP A 37 -4.14 -20.51 2.18
CA ASP A 37 -3.03 -21.46 2.40
C ASP A 37 -1.87 -21.32 1.41
N THR A 38 -1.91 -20.33 0.51
CA THR A 38 -0.84 -20.12 -0.49
C THR A 38 -0.01 -18.89 -0.10
N PRO A 39 1.33 -19.01 0.03
CA PRO A 39 2.16 -17.83 0.23
C PRO A 39 2.13 -16.94 -1.02
N LEU A 40 2.39 -15.65 -0.84
CA LEU A 40 2.67 -14.76 -1.98
C LEU A 40 3.91 -15.26 -2.74
N PRO A 41 4.00 -14.97 -4.06
CA PRO A 41 5.19 -15.30 -4.83
C PRO A 41 6.45 -14.71 -4.18
N ASP A 42 7.52 -15.49 -4.12
CA ASP A 42 8.85 -15.02 -3.74
C ASP A 42 9.49 -14.28 -4.92
N ASP A 43 8.91 -13.12 -5.23
CA ASP A 43 9.32 -12.24 -6.32
C ASP A 43 9.79 -10.90 -5.74
N PRO A 44 10.96 -10.37 -6.15
CA PRO A 44 11.50 -9.13 -5.60
C PRO A 44 10.57 -7.90 -5.76
N VAL A 45 9.79 -7.84 -6.85
CA VAL A 45 8.81 -6.77 -7.07
C VAL A 45 7.68 -6.92 -6.06
N VAL A 46 7.09 -8.11 -5.96
CA VAL A 46 6.01 -8.39 -5.00
C VAL A 46 6.47 -8.06 -3.58
N MET A 47 7.63 -8.55 -3.17
CA MET A 47 8.16 -8.35 -1.82
C MET A 47 8.39 -6.86 -1.51
N LYS A 48 8.87 -6.09 -2.49
CA LYS A 48 9.05 -4.63 -2.33
C LYS A 48 7.72 -3.91 -2.17
N HIS A 49 6.70 -4.27 -2.95
CA HIS A 49 5.35 -3.72 -2.80
C HIS A 49 4.77 -4.04 -1.41
N VAL A 50 4.91 -5.28 -0.96
CA VAL A 50 4.47 -5.72 0.37
C VAL A 50 5.16 -4.95 1.48
N GLU A 51 6.47 -4.72 1.37
CA GLU A 51 7.22 -3.92 2.36
C GLU A 51 6.64 -2.51 2.51
N HIS A 52 6.36 -1.81 1.39
CA HIS A 52 5.78 -0.48 1.44
C HIS A 52 4.33 -0.50 1.96
N LEU A 53 3.52 -1.48 1.59
CA LEU A 53 2.15 -1.63 2.09
C LEU A 53 2.12 -1.79 3.61
N LEU A 54 2.98 -2.66 4.15
CA LEU A 54 3.11 -2.84 5.60
C LEU A 54 3.63 -1.58 6.28
N GLY A 55 4.60 -0.89 5.67
CA GLY A 55 5.10 0.40 6.16
C GLY A 55 4.01 1.48 6.21
N ILE A 56 3.14 1.55 5.20
CA ILE A 56 1.99 2.47 5.18
C ILE A 56 0.99 2.10 6.27
N ALA A 57 0.65 0.82 6.42
CA ALA A 57 -0.27 0.37 7.46
C ALA A 57 0.23 0.74 8.87
N GLU A 58 1.51 0.55 9.12
CA GLU A 58 2.14 0.93 10.38
C GLU A 58 2.14 2.44 10.58
N ALA A 59 2.49 3.21 9.54
CA ALA A 59 2.47 4.68 9.61
C ALA A 59 1.06 5.25 9.83
N LEU A 60 0.02 4.63 9.28
CA LEU A 60 -1.37 4.99 9.55
C LEU A 60 -1.75 4.71 11.01
N ARG A 61 -1.31 3.57 11.56
CA ARG A 61 -1.55 3.18 12.95
C ARG A 61 -0.89 4.15 13.93
N THR A 62 0.31 4.62 13.63
CA THR A 62 1.02 5.61 14.47
C THR A 62 0.44 7.02 14.31
N THR A 63 -0.03 7.39 13.12
CA THR A 63 -0.65 8.69 12.85
C THR A 63 -2.05 8.80 13.47
N PHE A 64 -2.83 7.71 13.47
CA PHE A 64 -4.21 7.68 13.96
C PHE A 64 -4.42 6.65 15.09
N PRO A 65 -3.70 6.76 16.22
CA PRO A 65 -3.58 5.68 17.21
C PRO A 65 -4.87 5.37 17.97
N ARG A 66 -5.81 6.33 18.03
CA ARG A 66 -7.08 6.16 18.77
C ARG A 66 -8.20 5.55 17.92
N ASN A 67 -8.10 5.63 16.60
CA ASN A 67 -9.16 5.17 15.71
C ASN A 67 -8.61 4.89 14.30
N ALA A 68 -8.42 3.61 13.99
CA ALA A 68 -7.94 3.15 12.69
C ALA A 68 -8.88 3.53 11.52
N SER A 69 -10.18 3.70 11.77
CA SER A 69 -11.14 4.15 10.75
C SER A 69 -10.83 5.56 10.24
N ILE A 70 -10.18 6.42 11.04
CA ILE A 70 -9.73 7.74 10.59
C ILE A 70 -8.63 7.60 9.52
N GLY A 71 -7.72 6.64 9.69
CA GLY A 71 -6.70 6.34 8.67
C GLY A 71 -7.34 5.91 7.35
N LEU A 72 -8.38 5.09 7.41
CA LEU A 72 -9.13 4.70 6.21
C LEU A 72 -9.88 5.86 5.56
N ILE A 73 -10.49 6.75 6.36
CA ILE A 73 -11.10 7.98 5.85
C ILE A 73 -10.04 8.83 5.15
N TRP A 74 -8.87 9.00 5.77
CA TRP A 74 -7.77 9.77 5.19
C TRP A 74 -7.31 9.20 3.84
N LEU A 75 -7.19 7.87 3.71
CA LEU A 75 -6.86 7.22 2.44
C LEU A 75 -7.88 7.56 1.32
N LYS A 76 -9.14 7.77 1.68
CA LYS A 76 -10.26 8.02 0.74
C LYS A 76 -10.53 9.51 0.49
N GLN A 77 -9.84 10.43 1.17
CA GLN A 77 -10.06 11.87 1.03
C GLN A 77 -8.93 12.55 0.23
N PRO A 78 -9.23 13.57 -0.60
CA PRO A 78 -8.22 14.36 -1.28
C PRO A 78 -7.21 14.99 -0.30
N CYS A 79 -5.92 14.73 -0.51
CA CYS A 79 -4.86 15.29 0.33
C CYS A 79 -4.14 16.43 -0.40
N ARG A 80 -4.15 17.65 0.18
CA ARG A 80 -3.52 18.84 -0.42
C ARG A 80 -2.03 18.64 -0.71
N ARG A 81 -1.30 17.96 0.17
CA ARG A 81 0.14 17.68 0.02
C ARG A 81 0.42 16.63 -1.05
N LEU A 82 -0.59 15.84 -1.42
CA LEU A 82 -0.53 14.85 -2.49
C LEU A 82 -1.25 15.35 -3.76
N ARG A 83 -1.02 16.62 -4.11
CA ARG A 83 -1.60 17.27 -5.30
C ARG A 83 -3.14 17.18 -5.38
N ARG A 84 -3.81 17.14 -4.22
CA ARG A 84 -5.27 16.97 -4.10
C ARG A 84 -5.81 15.65 -4.67
N ARG A 85 -4.97 14.64 -4.86
CA ARG A 85 -5.41 13.26 -5.13
C ARG A 85 -5.74 12.55 -3.82
N ARG A 86 -6.60 11.53 -3.89
CA ARG A 86 -6.82 10.62 -2.76
C ARG A 86 -5.57 9.74 -2.64
N PRO A 87 -5.02 9.50 -1.43
CA PRO A 87 -3.90 8.59 -1.25
C PRO A 87 -4.18 7.22 -1.88
N MET A 88 -5.40 6.69 -1.75
CA MET A 88 -5.81 5.41 -2.34
C MET A 88 -5.68 5.38 -3.87
N ASP A 89 -6.02 6.46 -4.57
CA ASP A 89 -5.86 6.54 -6.03
C ASP A 89 -4.38 6.48 -6.40
N ILE A 90 -3.52 7.19 -5.65
CA ILE A 90 -2.07 7.17 -5.87
C ILE A 90 -1.51 5.76 -5.70
N LEU A 91 -1.97 5.02 -4.69
CA LEU A 91 -1.51 3.65 -4.46
C LEU A 91 -1.82 2.72 -5.64
N VAL A 92 -3.03 2.85 -6.21
CA VAL A 92 -3.52 1.96 -7.27
C VAL A 92 -2.98 2.38 -8.64
N GLU A 93 -3.06 3.66 -8.98
CA GLU A 93 -2.75 4.18 -10.31
C GLU A 93 -1.24 4.29 -10.57
N ASP A 94 -0.45 4.60 -9.53
CA ASP A 94 0.98 4.87 -9.68
C ASP A 94 1.86 3.67 -9.25
N GLY A 95 1.25 2.56 -8.82
CA GLY A 95 1.91 1.32 -8.40
C GLY A 95 2.99 1.54 -7.33
N LEU A 96 4.20 0.99 -7.56
CA LEU A 96 5.32 1.12 -6.62
C LEU A 96 5.66 2.58 -6.30
N SER A 97 5.63 3.45 -7.32
CA SER A 97 5.96 4.86 -7.13
C SER A 97 4.93 5.59 -6.26
N GLY A 98 3.66 5.17 -6.36
CA GLY A 98 2.58 5.62 -5.50
C GLY A 98 2.74 5.16 -4.06
N LEU A 99 3.08 3.88 -3.86
CA LEU A 99 3.39 3.32 -2.54
C LEU A 99 4.52 4.09 -1.85
N ILE A 100 5.63 4.35 -2.55
CA ILE A 100 6.74 5.13 -2.03
C ILE A 100 6.28 6.56 -1.69
N THR A 101 5.52 7.20 -2.58
CA THR A 101 5.03 8.57 -2.39
C THR A 101 4.17 8.70 -1.14
N VAL A 102 3.21 7.79 -0.94
CA VAL A 102 2.32 7.81 0.22
C VAL A 102 3.08 7.43 1.49
N ARG A 103 3.99 6.45 1.45
CA ARG A 103 4.82 6.08 2.61
C ARG A 103 5.71 7.24 3.05
N THR A 104 6.41 7.89 2.13
CA THR A 104 7.23 9.09 2.40
C THR A 104 6.41 10.22 3.01
N HIS A 105 5.13 10.34 2.61
CA HIS A 105 4.25 11.35 3.19
C HIS A 105 3.84 11.06 4.63
N LEU A 106 3.64 9.79 4.99
CA LEU A 106 3.16 9.37 6.32
C LEU A 106 4.31 9.11 7.31
N ASP A 107 5.43 8.57 6.85
CA ASP A 107 6.54 8.12 7.67
C ASP A 107 7.76 9.01 7.42
N CYS A 108 7.93 10.01 8.29
CA CYS A 108 9.11 10.87 8.26
C CYS A 108 10.40 10.06 8.40
N SER A 109 10.45 9.03 9.25
CA SER A 109 11.67 8.23 9.46
C SER A 109 12.09 7.47 8.19
N PHE A 110 11.12 7.00 7.42
CA PHE A 110 11.36 6.44 6.10
C PHE A 110 11.83 7.53 5.13
N ALA A 111 11.15 8.68 5.09
CA ALA A 111 11.54 9.79 4.22
C ALA A 111 13.00 10.24 4.44
N TRP A 112 13.44 10.36 5.69
CA TRP A 112 14.82 10.71 6.04
C TRP A 112 15.84 9.66 5.57
N ARG A 113 15.57 8.36 5.78
CA ARG A 113 16.46 7.30 5.28
C ARG A 113 16.54 7.24 3.76
N GLU A 114 15.44 7.54 3.08
CA GLU A 114 15.42 7.61 1.62
C GLU A 114 16.23 8.77 1.06
N THR A 115 16.36 9.89 1.80
CA THR A 115 17.22 10.99 1.39
C THR A 115 18.70 10.62 1.52
N GLU A 116 19.13 9.96 2.59
CA GLU A 116 20.53 9.57 2.81
C GLU A 116 21.05 8.54 1.80
N ARG A 117 20.18 7.69 1.22
CA ARG A 117 20.59 6.68 0.23
C ARG A 117 20.86 7.27 -1.17
N LYS A 118 20.45 8.53 -1.41
CA LYS A 118 20.61 9.18 -2.72
C LYS A 118 21.85 10.06 -2.81
N ASP A 119 22.49 10.33 -1.67
CA ASP A 119 23.77 11.05 -1.55
C ASP A 119 24.95 10.08 -1.59
#